data_AF-A0A1W9L798-F1
#
_entry.id   AF-A0A1W9L798-F1
#
_cell.length_a   1.000
_cell.length_b   1.000
_cell.length_c   1.000
_cell.angle_alpha   90.00
_cell.angle_beta   90.00
_cell.angle_gamma   90.00
#
_symmetry.space_group_name_H-M   'P 1'
#
loop_
_entity.id
_entity.type
_entity.pdbx_description
1 polymer ?
#
loop_
_entity_poly.entity_id
_entity_poly.type
_entity_poly.pdbx_seq_one_letter_code
_entity_poly.pdbx_strand_id
1 'polypeptide(L)'
;MMRTIFTVIVFLMFMPASWAASPPESLSTEEEEEEMSMPVEIDPDCVASREECEKRAKAKEALRKRCQEDPEWCEKRRMEKKAQQEQQKKLCAENPKECQQEREERAVLSKQCKAQPDKCDELRRQFRDKKKSAQAQWCQANPEVCKQWKADKEKAETQCRELKQQLLEKYPGVPRL
;
A
#
# COMPACT_ATOMS: atom_id res chain seq x y z
N MET A 1 -48.26 -51.91 1.58
CA MET A 1 -46.84 -51.85 1.19
C MET A 1 -46.66 -52.74 -0.04
N MET A 2 -46.62 -52.13 -1.22
CA MET A 2 -46.47 -52.81 -2.51
C MET A 2 -45.37 -52.10 -3.32
N ARG A 3 -44.53 -52.93 -3.95
CA ARG A 3 -43.42 -52.66 -4.88
C ARG A 3 -43.94 -51.90 -6.12
N THR A 4 -43.16 -51.07 -6.82
CA THR A 4 -42.38 -51.45 -8.04
C THR A 4 -41.86 -50.16 -8.69
N ILE A 5 -40.56 -50.02 -9.04
CA ILE A 5 -39.80 -50.34 -10.28
C ILE A 5 -39.41 -49.07 -11.07
N PHE A 6 -38.12 -49.10 -11.46
CA PHE A 6 -37.32 -48.26 -12.35
C PHE A 6 -37.98 -47.69 -13.62
N THR A 7 -37.51 -46.51 -14.01
CA THR A 7 -37.32 -46.16 -15.43
C THR A 7 -36.08 -45.29 -15.62
N VAL A 8 -35.05 -45.88 -16.22
CA VAL A 8 -33.88 -45.20 -16.77
C VAL A 8 -34.30 -44.59 -18.11
N ILE A 9 -34.12 -43.28 -18.28
CA ILE A 9 -34.33 -42.60 -19.56
C ILE A 9 -32.95 -42.37 -20.19
N VAL A 10 -32.64 -43.20 -21.19
CA VAL A 10 -31.57 -42.96 -22.16
C VAL A 10 -32.13 -42.02 -23.23
N PHE A 11 -31.57 -40.83 -23.36
CA PHE A 11 -31.84 -39.95 -24.48
C PHE A 11 -30.54 -39.78 -25.29
N LEU A 12 -30.44 -40.58 -26.35
CA LEU A 12 -29.52 -40.38 -27.46
C LEU A 12 -30.27 -39.63 -28.56
N MET A 13 -29.93 -38.37 -28.79
CA MET A 13 -30.14 -37.64 -30.05
C MET A 13 -28.88 -36.76 -30.21
N PHE A 14 -27.91 -37.07 -31.07
CA PHE A 14 -27.92 -37.06 -32.54
C PHE A 14 -28.44 -35.73 -33.10
N MET A 15 -27.51 -34.80 -33.35
CA MET A 15 -27.65 -33.68 -34.29
C MET A 15 -26.27 -33.44 -34.96
N PRO A 16 -26.26 -32.88 -36.18
CA PRO A 16 -25.48 -33.40 -37.31
C PRO A 16 -24.19 -32.62 -37.62
N ALA A 17 -23.33 -33.27 -38.41
CA ALA A 17 -22.19 -32.65 -39.07
C ALA A 17 -22.66 -31.64 -40.15
N SER A 18 -22.19 -30.40 -40.03
CA SER A 18 -22.31 -29.31 -41.01
C SER A 18 -20.93 -28.68 -41.28
N TRP A 19 -20.23 -29.33 -42.20
CA TRP A 19 -19.39 -28.86 -43.31
C TRP A 19 -19.02 -27.36 -43.38
N ALA A 20 -17.69 -27.13 -43.40
CA ALA A 20 -16.92 -26.16 -44.18
C ALA A 20 -17.20 -24.65 -44.04
N ALA A 21 -16.21 -23.92 -43.49
CA ALA A 21 -15.33 -23.03 -44.25
C ALA A 21 -14.43 -22.24 -43.28
N SER A 22 -13.12 -22.49 -43.33
CA SER A 22 -12.10 -21.69 -42.67
C SER A 22 -12.02 -20.30 -43.32
N PRO A 23 -11.94 -19.20 -42.55
CA PRO A 23 -11.25 -18.00 -42.99
C PRO A 23 -9.76 -18.10 -42.63
N PRO A 24 -8.87 -17.55 -43.48
CA PRO A 24 -7.43 -17.65 -43.31
C PRO A 24 -6.94 -16.82 -42.12
N GLU A 25 -5.92 -17.37 -41.46
CA GLU A 25 -5.04 -16.70 -40.52
C GLU A 25 -4.61 -15.34 -41.07
N SER A 26 -5.02 -14.27 -40.39
CA SER A 26 -4.21 -13.05 -40.35
C SER A 26 -3.59 -13.02 -38.97
N LEU A 27 -2.29 -13.35 -38.96
CA LEU A 27 -1.36 -13.17 -37.87
C LEU A 27 -1.37 -11.69 -37.47
N SER A 28 -2.12 -11.36 -36.42
CA SER A 28 -1.76 -10.29 -35.50
C SER A 28 -1.57 -10.97 -34.16
N THR A 29 -0.33 -11.39 -33.92
CA THR A 29 0.17 -11.73 -32.59
C THR A 29 0.12 -10.45 -31.76
N GLU A 30 -1.05 -10.16 -31.22
CA GLU A 30 -1.13 -9.39 -29.99
C GLU A 30 -0.53 -10.33 -28.94
N GLU A 31 0.75 -10.13 -28.66
CA GLU A 31 1.43 -10.67 -27.49
C GLU A 31 0.72 -10.06 -26.27
N GLU A 32 -0.42 -10.62 -25.90
CA GLU A 32 -0.87 -10.60 -24.51
C GLU A 32 0.20 -11.38 -23.74
N GLU A 33 1.20 -10.65 -23.24
CA GLU A 33 1.95 -11.05 -22.06
C GLU A 33 0.92 -11.16 -20.92
N GLU A 34 0.16 -12.26 -20.90
CA GLU A 34 -0.35 -12.82 -19.66
C GLU A 34 0.90 -13.19 -18.84
N GLU A 35 1.42 -12.18 -18.13
CA GLU A 35 2.34 -12.35 -17.03
C GLU A 35 1.67 -13.38 -16.12
N MET A 36 2.11 -14.64 -16.25
CA MET A 36 1.65 -15.78 -15.49
C MET A 36 2.05 -15.53 -14.03
N SER A 37 1.30 -14.64 -13.38
CA SER A 37 1.65 -14.10 -12.08
C SER A 37 1.53 -15.24 -11.09
N MET A 38 2.66 -15.71 -10.59
CA MET A 38 2.67 -16.69 -9.52
C MET A 38 1.72 -16.23 -8.41
N PRO A 39 0.89 -17.14 -7.86
CA PRO A 39 -0.06 -16.78 -6.82
C PRO A 39 0.71 -16.17 -5.64
N VAL A 40 0.44 -14.88 -5.40
CA VAL A 40 1.06 -14.11 -4.33
C VAL A 40 0.63 -14.75 -3.00
N GLU A 41 1.61 -15.21 -2.22
CA GLU A 41 1.35 -15.85 -0.94
C GLU A 41 0.76 -14.84 0.06
N ILE A 42 -0.55 -14.95 0.30
CA ILE A 42 -1.27 -14.09 1.24
C ILE A 42 -0.96 -14.57 2.66
N ASP A 43 -0.63 -13.62 3.54
CA ASP A 43 -0.40 -13.89 4.96
C ASP A 43 -1.67 -14.49 5.61
N PRO A 44 -1.60 -15.74 6.15
CA PRO A 44 -2.76 -16.41 6.72
C PRO A 44 -3.30 -15.72 7.98
N ASP A 45 -2.50 -14.89 8.65
CA ASP A 45 -2.89 -14.14 9.85
C ASP A 45 -3.39 -12.71 9.52
N CYS A 46 -3.57 -12.39 8.23
CA CYS A 46 -4.03 -11.07 7.83
C CYS A 46 -5.50 -10.83 8.21
N VAL A 47 -5.71 -10.10 9.31
CA VAL A 47 -7.03 -9.70 9.84
C VAL A 47 -7.75 -8.60 9.04
N ALA A 48 -7.27 -8.23 7.85
CA ALA A 48 -7.90 -7.24 6.99
C ALA A 48 -8.83 -7.92 5.95
N SER A 49 -9.46 -7.14 5.06
CA SER A 49 -10.20 -7.72 3.95
C SER A 49 -9.25 -8.50 3.02
N ARG A 50 -9.75 -9.54 2.35
CA ARG A 50 -8.98 -10.33 1.38
C ARG A 50 -8.25 -9.46 0.37
N GLU A 51 -8.94 -8.45 -0.17
CA GLU A 51 -8.38 -7.51 -1.13
C GLU A 51 -7.21 -6.68 -0.53
N GLU A 52 -7.33 -6.22 0.71
CA GLU A 52 -6.22 -5.53 1.40
C GLU A 52 -5.03 -6.46 1.64
N CYS A 53 -5.31 -7.70 2.03
CA CYS A 53 -4.27 -8.69 2.29
C CYS A 53 -3.51 -9.04 1.00
N GLU A 54 -4.21 -9.22 -0.12
CA GLU A 54 -3.62 -9.40 -1.45
C GLU A 54 -2.78 -8.19 -1.87
N LYS A 55 -3.28 -6.96 -1.67
CA LYS A 55 -2.52 -5.72 -1.94
C LYS A 55 -1.22 -5.65 -1.13
N ARG A 56 -1.27 -5.98 0.16
CA ARG A 56 -0.09 -5.99 1.04
C ARG A 56 0.91 -7.08 0.62
N ALA A 57 0.42 -8.26 0.25
CA ALA A 57 1.26 -9.35 -0.19
C ALA A 57 1.97 -8.99 -1.51
N LYS A 58 1.24 -8.40 -2.48
CA LYS A 58 1.81 -7.88 -3.74
C LYS A 58 2.89 -6.82 -3.48
N ALA A 59 2.63 -5.87 -2.59
CA ALA A 59 3.62 -4.84 -2.23
C ALA A 59 4.88 -5.43 -1.57
N LYS A 60 4.72 -6.48 -0.74
CA LYS A 60 5.82 -7.19 -0.10
C LYS A 60 6.66 -7.97 -1.11
N GLU A 61 6.02 -8.63 -2.07
CA GLU A 61 6.72 -9.32 -3.15
C GLU A 61 7.45 -8.35 -4.08
N ALA A 62 6.81 -7.25 -4.49
CA ALA A 62 7.45 -6.21 -5.29
C ALA A 62 8.68 -5.62 -4.56
N LEU A 63 8.60 -5.43 -3.24
CA LEU A 63 9.75 -5.01 -2.45
C LEU A 63 10.86 -6.08 -2.42
N ARG A 64 10.51 -7.36 -2.32
CA ARG A 64 11.48 -8.47 -2.37
C ARG A 64 12.18 -8.51 -3.73
N LYS A 65 11.44 -8.47 -4.84
CA LYS A 65 11.98 -8.43 -6.21
C LYS A 65 12.95 -7.26 -6.36
N ARG A 66 12.53 -6.06 -5.97
CA ARG A 66 13.41 -4.87 -6.02
C ARG A 66 14.68 -5.01 -5.18
N CYS A 67 14.60 -5.62 -4.00
CA CYS A 67 15.80 -5.87 -3.19
C CYS A 67 16.74 -6.93 -3.80
N GLN A 68 16.21 -7.84 -4.63
CA GLN A 68 17.01 -8.81 -5.38
C GLN A 68 17.65 -8.15 -6.61
N GLU A 69 16.92 -7.29 -7.31
CA GLU A 69 17.38 -6.52 -8.47
C GLU A 69 18.41 -5.44 -8.09
N ASP A 70 18.23 -4.78 -6.95
CA ASP A 70 19.10 -3.71 -6.45
C ASP A 70 19.42 -3.90 -4.96
N PRO A 71 20.46 -4.71 -4.64
CA PRO A 71 20.89 -4.96 -3.27
C PRO A 71 21.38 -3.70 -2.55
N GLU A 72 22.07 -2.79 -3.26
CA GLU A 72 22.60 -1.55 -2.68
C GLU A 72 21.48 -0.60 -2.25
N TRP A 73 20.44 -0.44 -3.07
CA TRP A 73 19.25 0.32 -2.67
C TRP A 73 18.56 -0.31 -1.46
N CYS A 74 18.50 -1.64 -1.39
CA CYS A 74 17.88 -2.34 -0.26
C CYS A 74 18.64 -2.07 1.05
N GLU A 75 19.98 -2.11 1.01
CA GLU A 75 20.84 -1.79 2.15
C GLU A 75 20.69 -0.33 2.57
N LYS A 76 20.76 0.61 1.61
CA LYS A 76 20.55 2.03 1.87
C LYS A 76 19.19 2.29 2.54
N ARG A 77 18.12 1.70 2.02
CA ARG A 77 16.77 1.83 2.59
C ARG A 77 16.69 1.28 4.02
N ARG A 78 17.37 0.16 4.32
CA ARG A 78 17.43 -0.39 5.70
C ARG A 78 18.14 0.57 6.65
N MET A 79 19.25 1.15 6.21
CA MET A 79 20.02 2.11 7.00
C MET A 79 19.23 3.39 7.24
N GLU A 80 18.57 3.94 6.23
CA GLU A 80 17.68 5.10 6.36
C GLU A 80 16.55 4.83 7.36
N LYS A 81 15.90 3.67 7.27
CA LYS A 81 14.83 3.27 8.20
C LYS A 81 15.35 3.15 9.63
N LYS A 82 16.55 2.60 9.82
CA LYS A 82 17.18 2.49 11.14
C LYS A 82 17.53 3.87 11.71
N ALA A 83 18.10 4.75 10.91
CA ALA A 83 18.41 6.12 11.30
C ALA A 83 17.15 6.90 11.69
N GLN A 84 16.05 6.76 10.93
CA GLN A 84 14.76 7.36 11.28
C GLN A 84 14.21 6.85 12.62
N GLN A 85 14.31 5.53 12.88
CA GLN A 85 13.89 4.95 14.15
C GLN A 85 14.73 5.44 15.32
N GLU A 86 16.05 5.56 15.15
CA GLU A 86 16.94 6.10 16.18
C GLU A 86 16.67 7.58 16.44
N GLN A 87 16.43 8.38 15.40
CA GLN A 87 16.06 9.77 15.54
C GLN A 87 14.72 9.93 16.28
N GLN A 88 13.69 9.13 15.94
CA GLN A 88 12.44 9.11 16.70
C GLN A 88 12.64 8.71 18.16
N LYS A 89 13.48 7.72 18.44
CA LYS A 89 13.81 7.33 19.81
C LYS A 89 14.45 8.47 20.59
N LYS A 90 15.38 9.22 19.97
CA LYS A 90 16.01 10.40 20.61
C LYS A 90 14.98 11.48 20.91
N LEU A 91 14.13 11.85 19.94
CA LEU A 91 13.07 12.84 20.13
C LEU A 91 12.10 12.43 21.26
N CYS A 92 11.73 11.15 21.31
CA CYS A 92 10.90 10.62 22.39
C CYS A 92 11.64 10.56 23.74
N ALA A 93 12.96 10.38 23.75
CA ALA A 93 13.75 10.43 24.99
C ALA A 93 13.87 11.86 25.54
N GLU A 94 13.95 12.86 24.65
CA GLU A 94 13.95 14.28 25.01
C GLU A 94 12.57 14.74 25.51
N ASN A 95 11.49 14.21 24.92
CA ASN A 95 10.11 14.60 25.24
C ASN A 95 9.22 13.36 25.54
N PRO A 96 9.48 12.62 26.63
CA PRO A 96 8.84 11.32 26.88
C PRO A 96 7.34 11.43 27.11
N LYS A 97 6.87 12.50 27.77
CA LYS A 97 5.45 12.72 28.03
C LYS A 97 4.67 12.99 26.75
N GLU A 98 5.20 13.83 25.87
CA GLU A 98 4.56 14.16 24.59
C GLU A 98 4.51 12.94 23.67
N CYS A 99 5.61 12.18 23.60
CA CYS A 99 5.67 10.96 22.82
C CYS A 99 4.72 9.87 23.36
N GLN A 100 4.59 9.74 24.68
CA GLN A 100 3.62 8.83 25.29
C GLN A 100 2.18 9.25 24.97
N GLN A 101 1.84 10.53 25.12
CA GLN A 101 0.51 11.05 24.80
C GLN A 101 0.16 10.81 23.33
N GLU A 102 1.06 11.11 22.39
CA GLU A 102 0.79 10.86 20.97
C GLU A 102 0.58 9.36 20.68
N ARG A 103 1.35 8.48 21.34
CA ARG A 103 1.18 7.03 21.20
C ARG A 103 -0.19 6.57 21.70
N GLU A 104 -0.62 7.07 22.85
CA GLU A 104 -1.94 6.76 23.42
C GLU A 104 -3.08 7.27 22.53
N GLU A 105 -3.00 8.51 22.04
CA GLU A 105 -4.01 9.06 21.14
C GLU A 105 -4.11 8.29 19.82
N ARG A 106 -2.96 7.90 19.24
CA ARG A 106 -2.94 7.04 18.04
C ARG A 106 -3.51 5.65 18.30
N ALA A 107 -3.23 5.07 19.47
CA ALA A 107 -3.79 3.77 19.86
C ALA A 107 -5.32 3.85 20.01
N VAL A 108 -5.84 4.95 20.59
CA VAL A 108 -7.28 5.21 20.68
C VAL A 108 -7.89 5.36 19.29
N LEU A 109 -7.28 6.18 18.42
CA LEU A 109 -7.75 6.34 17.03
C LEU A 109 -7.78 5.00 16.28
N SER A 110 -6.74 4.17 16.45
CA SER A 110 -6.69 2.85 15.83
C SER A 110 -7.81 1.93 16.32
N LYS A 111 -8.10 1.93 17.64
CA LYS A 111 -9.23 1.18 18.19
C LYS A 111 -10.58 1.69 17.65
N GLN A 112 -10.76 3.00 17.57
CA GLN A 112 -11.98 3.62 17.03
C GLN A 112 -12.18 3.29 15.55
N CYS A 113 -11.11 3.34 14.74
CA CYS A 113 -11.14 2.92 13.34
C CYS A 113 -11.51 1.44 13.16
N LYS A 114 -11.01 0.56 14.05
CA LYS A 114 -11.39 -0.86 14.02
C LYS A 114 -12.86 -1.08 14.39
N ALA A 115 -13.38 -0.29 15.34
CA ALA A 115 -14.77 -0.38 15.78
C ALA A 115 -15.74 0.26 14.77
N GLN A 116 -15.32 1.30 14.05
CA GLN A 116 -16.14 2.07 13.09
C GLN A 116 -15.36 2.29 11.78
N PRO A 117 -15.24 1.26 10.93
CA PRO A 117 -14.44 1.33 9.70
C PRO A 117 -14.92 2.45 8.76
N ASP A 118 -16.24 2.61 8.60
CA ASP A 118 -16.84 3.62 7.70
C ASP A 118 -16.55 5.06 8.11
N LYS A 119 -16.22 5.29 9.39
CA LYS A 119 -15.86 6.63 9.91
C LYS A 119 -14.36 6.81 10.08
N CYS A 120 -13.54 5.82 9.76
CA CYS A 120 -12.11 5.87 10.05
C CYS A 120 -11.41 7.04 9.32
N ASP A 121 -11.79 7.34 8.08
CA ASP A 121 -11.21 8.46 7.34
C ASP A 121 -11.54 9.81 7.96
N GLU A 122 -12.78 9.97 8.45
CA GLU A 122 -13.22 11.17 9.16
C GLU A 122 -12.49 11.30 10.50
N LEU A 123 -12.39 10.23 11.29
CA LEU A 123 -11.64 10.21 12.54
C LEU A 123 -10.15 10.56 12.33
N ARG A 124 -9.54 10.06 11.24
CA ARG A 124 -8.18 10.41 10.85
C ARG A 124 -8.04 11.87 10.42
N ARG A 125 -9.04 12.44 9.74
CA ARG A 125 -9.08 13.88 9.41
C ARG A 125 -9.13 14.71 10.69
N GLN A 126 -10.06 14.41 11.60
CA GLN A 126 -10.19 15.09 12.89
C GLN A 126 -8.89 15.04 13.71
N PHE A 127 -8.24 13.88 13.76
CA PHE A 127 -6.95 13.76 14.43
C PHE A 127 -5.86 14.63 13.79
N ARG A 128 -5.78 14.66 12.44
CA ARG A 128 -4.85 15.54 11.72
C ARG A 128 -5.13 17.01 11.97
N ASP A 129 -6.39 17.40 11.98
CA ASP A 129 -6.78 18.79 12.18
C ASP A 129 -6.55 19.23 13.63
N LYS A 130 -6.72 18.33 14.61
CA LYS A 130 -6.27 18.55 15.99
C LYS A 130 -4.77 18.85 16.05
N LYS A 131 -3.93 18.06 15.38
CA LYS A 131 -2.48 18.30 15.32
C LYS A 131 -2.15 19.64 14.65
N LYS A 132 -2.81 19.99 13.55
CA LYS A 132 -2.64 21.29 12.88
C LYS A 132 -3.04 22.45 13.79
N SER A 133 -4.13 22.31 14.53
CA SER A 133 -4.59 23.32 15.49
C SER A 133 -3.58 23.52 16.63
N ALA A 134 -3.10 22.43 17.24
CA ALA A 134 -2.06 22.50 18.27
C ALA A 134 -0.77 23.15 17.74
N GLN A 135 -0.38 22.82 16.50
CA GLN A 135 0.76 23.45 15.84
C GLN A 135 0.53 24.94 15.59
N ALA A 136 -0.67 25.34 15.16
CA ALA A 136 -1.01 26.74 14.95
C ALA A 136 -0.97 27.52 16.28
N GLN A 137 -1.48 26.94 17.37
CA GLN A 137 -1.38 27.51 18.72
C GLN A 137 0.08 27.64 19.18
N TRP A 138 0.89 26.61 18.97
CA TRP A 138 2.33 26.67 19.27
C TRP A 138 3.03 27.77 18.47
N CYS A 139 2.68 27.94 17.20
CA CYS A 139 3.19 29.01 16.35
C CYS A 139 2.76 30.40 16.81
N GLN A 140 1.53 30.54 17.32
CA GLN A 140 1.07 31.80 17.92
C GLN A 140 1.86 32.13 19.20
N ALA A 141 2.15 31.12 20.02
CA ALA A 141 2.94 31.27 21.25
C ALA A 141 4.45 31.49 20.99
N ASN A 142 4.97 31.00 19.86
CA ASN A 142 6.40 31.03 19.51
C ASN A 142 6.60 31.55 18.07
N PRO A 143 6.29 32.83 17.77
CA PRO A 143 6.23 33.33 16.40
C PRO A 143 7.57 33.24 15.66
N GLU A 144 8.67 33.67 16.30
CA GLU A 144 10.00 33.64 15.68
C GLU A 144 10.52 32.21 15.45
N VAL A 145 10.36 31.33 16.44
CA VAL A 145 10.74 29.92 16.31
C VAL A 145 9.91 29.23 15.23
N CYS A 146 8.62 29.52 15.16
CA CYS A 146 7.75 28.99 14.12
C CYS A 146 8.11 29.51 12.73
N LYS A 147 8.48 30.79 12.60
CA LYS A 147 8.94 31.36 11.33
C LYS A 147 10.22 30.68 10.84
N GLN A 148 11.20 30.49 11.72
CA GLN A 148 12.42 29.76 11.42
C GLN A 148 12.14 28.31 11.03
N TRP A 149 11.34 27.60 11.83
CA TRP A 149 10.94 26.22 11.56
C TRP A 149 10.22 26.07 10.20
N LYS A 150 9.34 27.00 9.84
CA LYS A 150 8.66 27.00 8.52
C LYS A 150 9.64 27.18 7.37
N ALA A 151 10.59 28.11 7.51
CA ALA A 151 11.64 28.33 6.50
C ALA A 151 12.54 27.10 6.34
N ASP A 152 12.97 26.49 7.45
CA ASP A 152 13.79 25.27 7.43
C ASP A 152 13.03 24.09 6.81
N LYS A 153 11.74 23.97 7.11
CA LYS A 153 10.86 22.97 6.51
C LYS A 153 10.74 23.16 4.99
N GLU A 154 10.47 24.37 4.52
CA GLU A 154 10.35 24.68 3.09
C GLU A 154 11.66 24.40 2.34
N LYS A 155 12.80 24.74 2.96
CA LYS A 155 14.13 24.42 2.44
C LYS A 155 14.33 22.91 2.31
N ALA A 156 14.01 22.14 3.35
CA ALA A 156 14.11 20.68 3.32
C ALA A 156 13.17 20.05 2.28
N GLU A 157 11.93 20.54 2.14
CA GLU A 157 10.98 20.07 1.13
C GLU A 157 11.49 20.37 -0.29
N THR A 158 12.15 21.50 -0.50
CA THR A 158 12.75 21.87 -1.78
C THR A 158 13.93 20.98 -2.12
N GLN A 159 14.85 20.75 -1.17
CA GLN A 159 15.95 19.79 -1.34
C GLN A 159 15.46 18.37 -1.63
N CYS A 160 14.40 17.91 -0.96
CA CYS A 160 13.79 16.62 -1.24
C CYS A 160 13.21 16.55 -2.67
N ARG A 161 12.57 17.62 -3.15
CA ARG A 161 12.04 17.69 -4.52
C ARG A 161 13.17 17.65 -5.56
N GLU A 162 14.24 18.41 -5.35
CA GLU A 162 15.41 18.42 -6.23
C GLU A 162 16.09 17.05 -6.28
N LEU A 163 16.33 16.41 -5.12
CA LEU A 163 16.91 15.06 -5.07
C LEU A 163 16.00 14.03 -5.74
N LYS A 164 14.67 14.14 -5.56
CA LYS A 164 13.71 13.27 -6.25
C LYS A 164 13.81 13.47 -7.76
N GLN A 165 13.94 14.71 -8.23
CA GLN A 165 14.09 15.00 -9.65
C GLN A 165 15.41 14.43 -10.22
N GLN A 166 16.53 14.64 -9.54
CA GLN A 166 17.83 14.07 -9.93
C GLN A 166 17.79 12.54 -10.01
N LEU A 167 17.08 11.89 -9.07
CA LEU A 167 16.88 10.44 -9.12
C LEU A 167 16.05 10.00 -10.34
N LEU A 168 15.00 10.74 -10.68
CA LEU A 168 14.18 10.44 -11.86
C LEU A 168 14.95 10.66 -13.17
N GLU A 169 15.81 11.66 -13.23
CA GLU A 169 16.69 11.92 -14.38
C GLU A 169 17.78 10.85 -14.52
N LYS A 170 18.36 10.40 -13.41
CA LYS A 170 19.37 9.34 -13.40
C LYS A 170 18.79 7.96 -13.72
N TYR A 171 17.53 7.72 -13.38
CA TYR A 171 16.85 6.43 -13.54
C TYR A 171 15.51 6.59 -14.28
N PRO A 172 15.54 6.88 -15.60
CA PRO A 172 14.33 6.98 -16.42
C PRO A 172 13.71 5.58 -16.55
N GLY A 173 12.60 5.33 -15.86
CA GLY A 173 11.93 4.03 -15.79
C GLY A 173 11.47 3.63 -14.39
N VAL A 174 11.89 4.35 -13.35
CA VAL A 174 11.38 4.12 -11.98
C VAL A 174 9.89 4.52 -11.94
N PRO A 175 8.99 3.60 -11.53
CA PRO A 175 7.57 3.92 -11.37
C PRO A 175 7.38 5.10 -10.41
N ARG A 176 6.59 6.08 -10.83
CA ARG A 176 6.28 7.26 -10.00
C ARG A 176 5.44 6.80 -8.80
N LEU A 177 6.03 6.87 -7.60
CA LEU A 177 5.32 6.74 -6.32
C LEU A 177 4.43 7.97 -6.05
#